data_AF-A0A8K0XWJ6-F1
#
_entry.id   AF-A0A8K0XWJ6-F1
#
_cell.length_a   1.000
_cell.length_b   1.000
_cell.length_c   1.000
_cell.angle_alpha   90.00
_cell.angle_beta   90.00
_cell.angle_gamma   90.00
#
_symmetry.space_group_name_H-M   'P 1'
#
loop_
_entity.id
_entity.type
_entity.pdbx_description
1 polymer ?
#
loop_
_entity_poly.entity_id
_entity_poly.type
_entity_poly.pdbx_seq_one_letter_code
_entity_poly.pdbx_strand_id
1 'polypeptide(L)'
;MKYWLSGFALLMATNSLSAAAENYRIVQSPSQKLDVWIDDIKDSSVKSWCTTDVTLRIVAKENKNPKVLNTFMPRLGSLLRSQCSKLDTLTWRLTDNRGISLATGSASASNGWRNVQLQEQAYAPQPANAPAAPSAAPVSQAVSPLADNRPWQEFRLQDGCILRVYWQDSNMISGWFIPDGNDGDCETRRWLHGRRNIVLQSDNGEQKTLPATFINGFTLLGLADNGNLDDLSIVSANNERLVLASRQNLQSWMILPYIPALNGWQAQGTIAVEMPAKTAQNVKLMNEQLKRARDYWTAWLPAGVRQRLLLIETLQPQLRDPAANAWKTRE
;
A
#
# COMPACT_ATOMS: atom_id res chain seq x y z
N MET A 1 32.71 35.33 61.94
CA MET A 1 32.31 34.55 60.73
C MET A 1 31.76 33.23 61.24
N LYS A 2 30.68 32.60 60.77
CA LYS A 2 29.74 32.80 59.67
C LYS A 2 28.57 31.83 60.00
N TYR A 3 27.35 32.26 59.69
CA TYR A 3 26.05 31.58 59.66
C TYR A 3 26.03 30.05 59.54
N TRP A 4 25.00 29.39 60.08
CA TRP A 4 23.94 28.86 59.21
C TRP A 4 22.62 28.47 59.90
N LEU A 5 21.56 28.58 59.10
CA LEU A 5 20.13 28.53 59.40
C LEU A 5 19.55 27.10 59.38
N SER A 6 18.48 26.93 60.15
CA SER A 6 17.22 26.20 59.88
C SER A 6 17.24 25.01 58.91
N GLY A 7 17.05 23.80 59.44
CA GLY A 7 16.68 22.60 58.68
C GLY A 7 15.16 22.44 58.58
N PHE A 8 14.65 22.58 57.35
CA PHE A 8 13.28 22.31 56.92
C PHE A 8 12.96 20.81 56.98
N ALA A 9 11.87 20.41 57.64
CA ALA A 9 11.35 19.04 57.59
C ALA A 9 10.53 18.86 56.29
N LEU A 10 11.02 18.04 55.35
CA LEU A 10 10.28 17.64 54.16
C LEU A 10 9.38 16.43 54.50
N LEU A 11 8.07 16.61 54.29
CA LEU A 11 7.08 15.53 54.20
C LEU A 11 7.33 14.70 52.93
N MET A 12 7.74 13.44 53.10
CA MET A 12 7.71 12.43 52.04
C MET A 12 6.29 11.85 51.97
N ALA A 13 5.46 12.38 51.08
CA ALA A 13 4.24 11.71 50.64
C ALA A 13 4.64 10.54 49.74
N THR A 14 4.57 9.32 50.26
CA THR A 14 4.64 8.10 49.46
C THR A 14 3.36 7.98 48.64
N ASN A 15 3.37 8.52 47.43
CA ASN A 15 2.36 8.21 46.43
C ASN A 15 2.55 6.75 45.99
N SER A 16 1.79 5.85 46.61
CA SER A 16 1.53 4.51 46.07
C SER A 16 0.79 4.70 44.75
N LEU A 17 1.53 4.74 43.65
CA LEU A 17 0.97 4.72 42.31
C LEU A 17 0.17 3.43 42.15
N SER A 18 -1.15 3.59 42.09
CA SER A 18 -2.07 2.58 41.59
C SER A 18 -1.58 2.19 40.20
N ALA A 19 -1.28 0.90 40.00
CA ALA A 19 -1.00 0.36 38.69
C ALA A 19 -2.25 0.56 37.81
N ALA A 20 -2.23 1.61 36.99
CA ALA A 20 -3.25 1.81 35.98
C ALA A 20 -3.10 0.67 34.98
N ALA A 21 -4.19 -0.05 34.73
CA ALA A 21 -4.23 -1.05 33.69
C ALA A 21 -4.04 -0.32 32.36
N GLU A 22 -2.94 -0.59 31.66
CA GLU A 22 -2.60 0.10 30.42
C GLU A 22 -3.16 -0.68 29.23
N ASN A 23 -3.71 0.05 28.26
CA ASN A 23 -4.12 -0.52 26.98
C ASN A 23 -2.89 -0.63 26.08
N TYR A 24 -2.44 -1.85 25.82
CA TYR A 24 -1.22 -2.09 25.05
C TYR A 24 -1.55 -2.42 23.59
N ARG A 25 -1.09 -1.58 22.67
CA ARG A 25 -1.21 -1.85 21.23
C ARG A 25 -0.15 -2.85 20.81
N ILE A 26 -0.55 -4.12 20.78
CA ILE A 26 0.35 -5.23 20.48
C ILE A 26 0.69 -5.34 18.99
N VAL A 27 -0.26 -5.01 18.10
CA VAL A 27 -0.05 -5.08 16.65
C VAL A 27 -0.75 -3.92 16.00
N GLN A 28 -0.04 -3.25 15.10
CA GLN A 28 -0.64 -2.31 14.16
C GLN A 28 -0.53 -2.92 12.77
N SER A 29 -1.64 -2.95 12.04
CA SER A 29 -1.69 -3.35 10.64
C SER A 29 -2.07 -2.14 9.79
N PRO A 30 -1.10 -1.31 9.38
CA PRO A 30 -1.36 -0.14 8.56
C PRO A 30 -1.99 -0.48 7.20
N SER A 31 -1.70 -1.68 6.67
CA SER A 31 -2.21 -2.19 5.39
C SER A 31 -3.67 -2.61 5.47
N GLN A 32 -4.11 -3.17 6.59
CA GLN A 32 -5.51 -3.54 6.81
C GLN A 32 -6.29 -2.47 7.59
N LYS A 33 -5.61 -1.39 7.99
CA LYS A 33 -6.14 -0.30 8.81
C LYS A 33 -6.73 -0.79 10.13
N LEU A 34 -6.07 -1.79 10.73
CA LEU A 34 -6.45 -2.38 12.00
C LEU A 34 -5.40 -2.05 13.05
N ASP A 35 -5.82 -1.61 14.22
CA ASP A 35 -4.98 -1.62 15.42
C ASP A 35 -5.49 -2.71 16.36
N VAL A 36 -4.60 -3.54 16.90
CA VAL A 36 -4.90 -4.61 17.83
C VAL A 36 -4.36 -4.23 19.20
N TRP A 37 -5.23 -4.30 20.19
CA TRP A 37 -4.97 -3.93 21.57
C TRP A 37 -5.23 -5.11 22.49
N ILE A 38 -4.44 -5.22 23.53
CA ILE A 38 -4.76 -6.01 24.72
C ILE A 38 -5.04 -5.00 25.82
N ASP A 39 -6.25 -5.06 26.33
CA ASP A 39 -6.71 -4.15 27.37
C ASP A 39 -6.35 -4.73 28.75
N ASP A 40 -6.27 -3.85 29.74
CA ASP A 40 -6.11 -4.19 31.16
C ASP A 40 -4.83 -4.98 31.53
N ILE A 41 -3.69 -4.68 30.89
CA ILE A 41 -2.43 -5.35 31.22
C ILE A 41 -1.59 -4.54 32.22
N LYS A 42 -0.74 -5.24 32.99
CA LYS A 42 0.07 -4.64 34.04
C LYS A 42 1.21 -3.76 33.49
N ASP A 43 1.73 -4.12 32.33
CA ASP A 43 2.86 -3.50 31.62
C ASP A 43 2.98 -4.09 30.20
N SER A 44 3.76 -3.49 29.31
CA SER A 44 3.92 -3.90 27.90
C SER A 44 4.76 -5.17 27.66
N SER A 45 5.26 -5.83 28.71
CA SER A 45 6.08 -7.03 28.56
C SER A 45 5.24 -8.24 28.12
N VAL A 46 5.85 -9.16 27.38
CA VAL A 46 5.20 -10.42 26.95
C VAL A 46 4.65 -11.21 28.14
N LYS A 47 5.35 -11.18 29.29
CA LYS A 47 4.92 -11.88 30.51
C LYS A 47 3.59 -11.36 31.07
N SER A 48 3.27 -10.09 30.81
CA SER A 48 2.08 -9.39 31.31
C SER A 48 0.78 -9.86 30.67
N TRP A 49 0.84 -10.36 29.44
CA TRP A 49 -0.32 -10.81 28.67
C TRP A 49 -0.24 -12.25 28.16
N CYS A 50 0.90 -12.94 28.33
CA CYS A 50 1.08 -14.31 27.86
C CYS A 50 0.33 -15.35 28.71
N THR A 51 -0.94 -15.56 28.39
CA THR A 51 -1.84 -16.56 28.97
C THR A 51 -2.31 -17.55 27.90
N THR A 52 -3.00 -18.61 28.31
CA THR A 52 -3.59 -19.59 27.38
C THR A 52 -4.70 -18.97 26.52
N ASP A 53 -5.52 -18.11 27.13
CA ASP A 53 -6.59 -17.39 26.46
C ASP A 53 -6.32 -15.88 26.56
N VAL A 54 -6.25 -15.20 25.42
CA VAL A 54 -6.00 -13.75 25.35
C VAL A 54 -7.17 -13.06 24.64
N THR A 55 -7.64 -11.96 25.23
CA THR A 55 -8.71 -11.14 24.65
C THR A 55 -8.14 -9.93 23.91
N LEU A 56 -8.55 -9.75 22.66
CA LEU A 56 -8.09 -8.69 21.78
C LEU A 56 -9.21 -7.69 21.47
N ARG A 57 -8.86 -6.41 21.47
CA ARG A 57 -9.67 -5.37 20.85
C ARG A 57 -9.04 -4.94 19.53
N ILE A 58 -9.73 -5.22 18.43
CA ILE A 58 -9.32 -4.85 17.09
C ILE A 58 -10.10 -3.60 16.69
N VAL A 59 -9.40 -2.54 16.30
CA VAL A 59 -9.99 -1.25 15.92
C VAL A 59 -9.82 -1.06 14.42
N ALA A 60 -10.93 -1.13 13.69
CA ALA A 60 -11.01 -0.76 12.29
C ALA A 60 -11.00 0.76 12.15
N LYS A 61 -9.87 1.29 11.66
CA LYS A 61 -9.73 2.72 11.40
C LYS A 61 -10.53 3.17 10.18
N GLU A 62 -10.72 2.27 9.21
CA GLU A 62 -11.35 2.61 7.93
C GLU A 62 -12.23 1.45 7.41
N ASN A 63 -11.65 0.29 7.11
CA ASN A 63 -12.41 -0.86 6.64
C ASN A 63 -13.18 -1.53 7.79
N LYS A 64 -14.47 -1.24 7.88
CA LYS A 64 -15.37 -1.78 8.92
C LYS A 64 -15.89 -3.18 8.63
N ASN A 65 -15.53 -3.79 7.49
CA ASN A 65 -16.00 -5.11 7.10
C ASN A 65 -15.27 -6.20 7.91
N PRO A 66 -15.97 -6.99 8.76
CA PRO A 66 -15.34 -8.04 9.57
C PRO A 66 -14.63 -9.12 8.76
N LYS A 67 -14.96 -9.28 7.47
CA LYS A 67 -14.33 -10.28 6.58
C LYS A 67 -12.82 -10.08 6.41
N VAL A 68 -12.29 -8.88 6.66
CA VAL A 68 -10.84 -8.62 6.68
C VAL A 68 -10.12 -9.53 7.69
N LEU A 69 -10.80 -9.93 8.77
CA LEU A 69 -10.26 -10.77 9.82
C LEU A 69 -9.98 -12.21 9.37
N ASN A 70 -10.59 -12.68 8.28
CA ASN A 70 -10.40 -14.05 7.79
C ASN A 70 -8.98 -14.32 7.30
N THR A 71 -8.30 -13.31 6.77
CA THR A 71 -6.89 -13.40 6.33
C THR A 71 -5.93 -12.77 7.34
N PHE A 72 -6.43 -11.90 8.23
CA PHE A 72 -5.67 -11.26 9.29
C PHE A 72 -5.39 -12.19 10.48
N MET A 73 -6.44 -12.83 11.01
CA MET A 73 -6.37 -13.62 12.25
C MET A 73 -5.35 -14.77 12.17
N PRO A 74 -5.21 -15.49 11.04
CA PRO A 74 -4.19 -16.54 10.93
C PRO A 74 -2.75 -16.03 11.12
N ARG A 75 -2.47 -14.84 10.59
CA ARG A 75 -1.15 -14.20 10.68
C ARG A 75 -0.93 -13.61 12.06
N LEU A 76 -1.96 -12.95 12.60
CA LEU A 76 -1.93 -12.39 13.95
C LEU A 76 -1.71 -13.48 15.00
N GLY A 77 -2.49 -14.56 14.96
CA GLY A 77 -2.37 -15.68 15.90
C GLY A 77 -0.99 -16.34 15.86
N SER A 78 -0.45 -16.55 14.66
CA SER A 78 0.91 -17.10 14.49
C SER A 78 1.99 -16.17 15.07
N LEU A 79 1.87 -14.86 14.87
CA LEU A 79 2.79 -13.84 15.41
C LEU A 79 2.71 -13.72 16.93
N LEU A 80 1.51 -13.85 17.51
CA LEU A 80 1.33 -13.80 18.96
C LEU A 80 1.82 -15.10 19.62
N ARG A 81 1.61 -16.26 18.98
CA ARG A 81 2.10 -17.56 19.44
C ARG A 81 3.63 -17.67 19.44
N SER A 82 4.31 -17.06 18.47
CA SER A 82 5.78 -17.05 18.45
C SER A 82 6.38 -16.27 19.63
N GLN A 83 5.63 -15.31 20.17
CA GLN A 83 6.02 -14.53 21.34
C GLN A 83 5.51 -15.17 22.64
N CYS A 84 4.35 -15.82 22.63
CA CYS A 84 3.77 -16.51 23.77
C CYS A 84 3.46 -17.99 23.46
N SER A 85 4.36 -18.88 23.86
CA SER A 85 4.21 -20.34 23.66
C SER A 85 3.13 -21.01 24.51
N LYS A 86 2.39 -20.24 25.33
CA LYS A 86 1.23 -20.72 26.09
C LYS A 86 -0.11 -20.38 25.42
N LEU A 87 -0.14 -19.37 24.55
CA LEU A 87 -1.34 -18.89 23.87
C LEU A 87 -1.99 -19.95 22.98
N ASP A 88 -3.19 -20.38 23.30
CA ASP A 88 -3.94 -21.38 22.52
C ASP A 88 -5.19 -20.77 21.88
N THR A 89 -5.84 -19.81 22.55
CA THR A 89 -7.06 -19.17 22.07
C THR A 89 -6.94 -17.65 22.08
N LEU A 90 -7.42 -17.03 21.01
CA LEU A 90 -7.67 -15.61 20.89
C LEU A 90 -9.17 -15.35 20.85
N THR A 91 -9.70 -14.64 21.83
CA THR A 91 -11.03 -14.05 21.75
C THR A 91 -10.87 -12.61 21.26
N TRP A 92 -11.72 -12.14 20.35
CA TRP A 92 -11.56 -10.81 19.79
C TRP A 92 -12.89 -10.06 19.62
N ARG A 93 -12.80 -8.74 19.71
CA ARG A 93 -13.87 -7.79 19.37
C ARG A 93 -13.37 -6.79 18.35
N LEU A 94 -14.04 -6.68 17.21
CA LEU A 94 -13.81 -5.65 16.20
C LEU A 94 -14.67 -4.44 16.52
N THR A 95 -14.06 -3.26 16.57
CA THR A 95 -14.73 -1.98 16.81
C THR A 95 -14.35 -0.97 15.73
N ASP A 96 -15.17 0.05 15.48
CA ASP A 96 -14.75 1.21 14.68
C ASP A 96 -13.91 2.20 15.52
N ASN A 97 -13.37 3.24 14.89
CA ASN A 97 -12.60 4.28 15.55
C ASN A 97 -13.36 5.08 16.64
N ARG A 98 -14.68 4.90 16.77
CA ARG A 98 -15.53 5.50 17.81
C ARG A 98 -15.86 4.50 18.92
N GLY A 99 -15.31 3.28 18.86
CA GLY A 99 -15.55 2.23 19.84
C GLY A 99 -16.85 1.44 19.62
N ILE A 100 -17.55 1.65 18.50
CA ILE A 100 -18.77 0.91 18.17
C ILE A 100 -18.41 -0.52 17.78
N SER A 101 -19.02 -1.52 18.43
CA SER A 101 -18.81 -2.94 18.13
C SER A 101 -19.33 -3.28 16.73
N LEU A 102 -18.46 -3.86 15.90
CA LEU A 102 -18.74 -4.28 14.53
C LEU A 102 -18.89 -5.80 14.42
N ALA A 103 -18.12 -6.57 15.20
CA ALA A 103 -18.20 -8.03 15.27
C ALA A 103 -17.43 -8.58 16.49
N THR A 104 -17.74 -9.81 16.89
CA THR A 104 -16.95 -10.58 17.88
C THR A 104 -16.72 -12.00 17.39
N GLY A 105 -15.68 -12.65 17.90
CA GLY A 105 -15.40 -14.03 17.59
C GLY A 105 -14.17 -14.57 18.30
N SER A 106 -13.71 -15.72 17.84
CA SER A 106 -12.54 -16.41 18.39
C SER A 106 -11.67 -17.02 17.29
N ALA A 107 -10.41 -17.28 17.61
CA ALA A 107 -9.48 -18.05 16.77
C ALA A 107 -8.55 -18.87 17.68
N SER A 108 -8.30 -20.14 17.34
CA SER A 108 -7.46 -21.03 18.16
C SER A 108 -6.31 -21.63 17.37
N ALA A 109 -5.22 -21.99 18.05
CA ALA A 109 -4.07 -22.66 17.47
C ALA A 109 -4.45 -23.99 16.81
N SER A 110 -5.30 -24.76 17.49
CA SER A 110 -5.83 -26.06 17.03
C SER A 110 -6.58 -25.99 15.70
N ASN A 111 -7.13 -24.83 15.35
CA ASN A 111 -7.83 -24.58 14.09
C ASN A 111 -7.04 -23.65 13.15
N GLY A 112 -5.71 -23.59 13.29
CA GLY A 112 -4.83 -22.79 12.44
C GLY A 112 -5.09 -21.29 12.52
N TRP A 113 -5.54 -20.80 13.69
CA TRP A 113 -5.87 -19.40 13.94
C TRP A 113 -6.95 -18.83 12.99
N ARG A 114 -7.77 -19.71 12.41
CA ARG A 114 -8.88 -19.32 11.54
C ARG A 114 -9.95 -18.62 12.35
N ASN A 115 -10.51 -17.58 11.75
CA ASN A 115 -11.57 -16.81 12.38
C ASN A 115 -12.87 -17.62 12.47
N VAL A 116 -13.41 -17.75 13.68
CA VAL A 116 -14.76 -18.26 13.98
C VAL A 116 -15.57 -17.08 14.50
N GLN A 117 -16.33 -16.45 13.62
CA GLN A 117 -17.19 -15.31 13.97
C GLN A 117 -18.40 -15.81 14.76
N LEU A 118 -18.60 -15.31 15.98
CA LEU A 118 -19.63 -15.81 16.90
C LEU A 118 -20.95 -15.01 16.82
N GLN A 119 -20.95 -13.81 16.24
CA GLN A 119 -22.18 -13.08 15.90
C GLN A 119 -21.94 -11.94 14.89
N GLU A 120 -22.85 -11.81 13.93
CA GLU A 120 -23.00 -10.65 13.06
C GLU A 120 -24.15 -9.82 13.66
N GLN A 121 -23.87 -8.63 14.20
CA GLN A 121 -24.94 -7.71 14.62
C GLN A 121 -25.53 -7.11 13.35
N ALA A 122 -26.66 -7.69 12.92
CA ALA A 122 -27.42 -7.26 11.77
C ALA A 122 -27.80 -5.78 11.89
N TYR A 123 -27.49 -5.00 10.87
CA TYR A 123 -28.20 -3.75 10.64
C TYR A 123 -29.60 -4.12 10.15
N ALA A 124 -30.59 -4.03 11.04
CA ALA A 124 -32.00 -4.28 10.73
C ALA A 124 -32.62 -3.11 9.94
N PRO A 125 -33.67 -3.38 9.13
CA PRO A 125 -34.15 -2.54 8.03
C PRO A 125 -35.21 -1.53 8.46
N GLN A 126 -35.52 -0.55 7.58
CA GLN A 126 -36.75 0.23 7.68
C GLN A 126 -37.56 0.17 6.36
N PRO A 127 -38.79 -0.39 6.36
CA PRO A 127 -39.77 -0.35 5.25
C PRO A 127 -40.79 0.81 5.47
N ALA A 128 -41.70 1.26 4.59
CA ALA A 128 -42.33 0.71 3.38
C ALA A 128 -43.04 1.83 2.54
N ASN A 129 -43.39 1.49 1.28
CA ASN A 129 -44.45 2.02 0.38
C ASN A 129 -44.15 3.30 -0.43
N ALA A 130 -44.36 3.44 -1.75
CA ALA A 130 -44.82 2.67 -2.92
C ALA A 130 -44.71 3.66 -4.14
N PRO A 131 -45.06 3.33 -5.40
CA PRO A 131 -44.89 2.13 -6.22
C PRO A 131 -43.92 2.35 -7.41
N ALA A 132 -43.66 1.27 -8.15
CA ALA A 132 -42.71 1.16 -9.25
C ALA A 132 -42.96 2.11 -10.45
N ALA A 133 -41.87 2.63 -10.99
CA ALA A 133 -41.75 3.05 -12.39
C ALA A 133 -40.38 2.59 -12.92
N PRO A 134 -40.30 2.07 -14.17
CA PRO A 134 -39.06 1.53 -14.70
C PRO A 134 -38.16 2.67 -15.14
N SER A 135 -36.96 2.77 -14.59
CA SER A 135 -35.95 3.63 -15.22
C SER A 135 -34.54 3.11 -15.00
N ALA A 136 -33.85 3.06 -16.12
CA ALA A 136 -32.47 2.66 -16.36
C ALA A 136 -31.54 2.80 -15.16
N ALA A 137 -30.82 1.73 -14.84
CA ALA A 137 -29.68 1.78 -13.95
C ALA A 137 -28.65 2.81 -14.48
N PRO A 138 -28.28 3.84 -13.69
CA PRO A 138 -27.02 4.50 -13.89
C PRO A 138 -25.94 3.63 -13.23
N VAL A 139 -24.99 3.16 -14.04
CA VAL A 139 -23.71 2.61 -13.57
C VAL A 139 -23.07 3.62 -12.62
N SER A 140 -23.06 3.30 -11.33
CA SER A 140 -22.41 4.11 -10.31
C SER A 140 -20.90 3.93 -10.46
N GLN A 141 -20.21 4.95 -10.99
CA GLN A 141 -18.76 5.02 -10.98
C GLN A 141 -18.28 5.02 -9.52
N ALA A 142 -17.61 3.94 -9.10
CA ALA A 142 -16.90 3.93 -7.84
C ALA A 142 -15.75 4.93 -7.95
N VAL A 143 -15.89 6.09 -7.29
CA VAL A 143 -14.86 7.13 -7.27
C VAL A 143 -13.61 6.54 -6.62
N SER A 144 -12.54 6.37 -7.39
CA SER A 144 -11.25 5.98 -6.85
C SER A 144 -10.77 7.04 -5.86
N PRO A 145 -10.21 6.65 -4.70
CA PRO A 145 -9.72 7.61 -3.73
C PRO A 145 -8.54 8.41 -4.27
N LEU A 146 -8.23 9.52 -3.60
CA LEU A 146 -7.01 10.27 -3.88
C LEU A 146 -5.78 9.39 -3.68
N ALA A 147 -4.78 9.69 -4.51
CA ALA A 147 -3.43 9.19 -4.45
C ALA A 147 -2.80 9.42 -3.07
N ASP A 148 -2.05 8.45 -2.54
CA ASP A 148 -1.20 8.68 -1.37
C ASP A 148 -0.17 9.77 -1.69
N ASN A 149 -0.11 10.85 -0.89
CA ASN A 149 0.76 12.00 -1.14
C ASN A 149 2.00 12.02 -0.23
N ARG A 150 2.33 10.89 0.42
CA ARG A 150 3.60 10.78 1.15
C ARG A 150 4.76 11.15 0.22
N PRO A 151 5.75 11.93 0.69
CA PRO A 151 6.91 12.26 -0.11
C PRO A 151 7.82 11.04 -0.28
N TRP A 152 8.48 10.95 -1.44
CA TRP A 152 9.61 10.03 -1.63
C TRP A 152 10.84 10.53 -0.87
N GLN A 153 11.78 9.62 -0.60
CA GLN A 153 13.11 9.95 -0.11
C GLN A 153 14.07 10.14 -1.29
N GLU A 154 15.06 10.99 -1.10
CA GLU A 154 16.09 11.28 -2.09
C GLU A 154 17.45 10.80 -1.60
N PHE A 155 18.16 10.04 -2.44
CA PHE A 155 19.47 9.50 -2.12
C PHE A 155 20.48 9.98 -3.15
N ARG A 156 21.64 10.45 -2.68
CA ARG A 156 22.75 10.82 -3.55
C ARG A 156 23.71 9.64 -3.68
N LEU A 157 23.98 9.25 -4.91
CA LEU A 157 24.91 8.19 -5.27
C LEU A 157 26.35 8.72 -5.29
N GLN A 158 27.33 7.82 -5.33
CA GLN A 158 28.76 8.19 -5.32
C GLN A 158 29.16 8.99 -6.57
N ASP A 159 28.57 8.68 -7.72
CA ASP A 159 28.71 9.42 -8.99
C ASP A 159 28.02 10.80 -8.95
N GLY A 160 27.33 11.14 -7.85
CA GLY A 160 26.67 12.42 -7.66
C GLY A 160 25.27 12.52 -8.27
N CYS A 161 24.77 11.45 -8.91
CA CYS A 161 23.37 11.31 -9.32
C CYS A 161 22.44 11.23 -8.09
N ILE A 162 21.16 11.58 -8.27
CA ILE A 162 20.11 11.55 -7.25
C ILE A 162 19.03 10.55 -7.67
N LEU A 163 18.67 9.68 -6.72
CA LEU A 163 17.64 8.66 -6.82
C LEU A 163 16.45 9.03 -5.95
N ARG A 164 15.23 8.66 -6.38
CA ARG A 164 13.98 8.75 -5.63
C ARG A 164 13.44 7.37 -5.30
N VAL A 165 13.16 7.12 -4.02
CA VAL A 165 12.58 5.84 -3.54
C VAL A 165 11.51 6.07 -2.49
N TYR A 166 10.63 5.09 -2.32
CA TYR A 166 9.62 5.06 -1.24
C TYR A 166 9.96 3.96 -0.24
N TRP A 167 10.91 4.23 0.63
CA TRP A 167 11.34 3.34 1.69
C TRP A 167 10.23 3.17 2.74
N GLN A 168 9.97 1.95 3.19
CA GLN A 168 9.04 1.66 4.29
C GLN A 168 9.81 1.09 5.47
N ASP A 169 9.46 1.52 6.69
CA ASP A 169 10.02 1.01 7.94
C ASP A 169 9.56 -0.44 8.19
N SER A 170 10.18 -1.39 7.53
CA SER A 170 10.05 -2.80 7.88
C SER A 170 11.36 -3.51 7.61
N ASN A 171 11.65 -4.51 8.44
CA ASN A 171 12.74 -5.49 8.28
C ASN A 171 12.55 -6.38 7.03
N MET A 172 11.94 -5.86 5.95
CA MET A 172 11.72 -6.53 4.66
C MET A 172 12.64 -6.00 3.56
N ILE A 173 13.58 -5.10 3.89
CA ILE A 173 14.43 -4.47 2.89
C ILE A 173 15.79 -5.13 2.92
N SER A 174 15.90 -6.11 2.06
CA SER A 174 17.12 -6.80 1.75
C SER A 174 17.39 -6.52 0.26
N GLY A 175 17.86 -5.32 -0.03
CA GLY A 175 18.04 -4.82 -1.39
C GLY A 175 18.89 -3.56 -1.43
N TRP A 176 20.22 -3.73 -1.42
CA TRP A 176 21.16 -2.63 -1.55
C TRP A 176 21.21 -2.14 -3.00
N PHE A 177 20.58 -0.99 -3.24
CA PHE A 177 20.54 -0.32 -4.52
C PHE A 177 21.93 0.26 -4.86
N ILE A 178 22.72 -0.46 -5.67
CA ILE A 178 23.94 0.06 -6.29
C ILE A 178 23.74 -0.02 -7.81
N PRO A 179 23.47 1.11 -8.48
CA PRO A 179 23.51 1.14 -9.93
C PRO A 179 24.97 0.98 -10.37
N ASP A 180 25.23 0.07 -11.30
CA ASP A 180 26.58 -0.11 -11.87
C ASP A 180 27.08 1.24 -12.40
N GLY A 181 28.26 1.65 -11.93
CA GLY A 181 28.84 2.96 -12.25
C GLY A 181 29.51 2.95 -13.62
N ASN A 182 28.93 3.67 -14.57
CA ASN A 182 29.69 4.29 -15.65
C ASN A 182 29.43 5.80 -15.57
N ASP A 183 30.51 6.59 -15.59
CA ASP A 183 30.45 8.05 -15.59
C ASP A 183 29.68 8.53 -16.82
N GLY A 184 28.47 9.08 -16.66
CA GLY A 184 27.76 9.71 -17.77
C GLY A 184 26.23 9.82 -17.70
N ASP A 185 25.54 9.04 -16.86
CA ASP A 185 24.07 8.89 -16.96
C ASP A 185 23.27 9.75 -15.95
N CYS A 186 23.79 10.92 -15.55
CA CYS A 186 23.00 11.88 -14.78
C CYS A 186 22.37 12.90 -15.74
N GLU A 187 21.04 13.03 -15.71
CA GLU A 187 20.30 14.06 -16.44
C GLU A 187 20.73 15.49 -16.01
N THR A 188 20.35 16.49 -16.81
CA THR A 188 20.46 17.90 -16.39
C THR A 188 19.67 18.08 -15.09
N ARG A 189 20.32 18.54 -14.02
CA ARG A 189 19.87 18.59 -12.59
C ARG A 189 20.26 17.40 -11.72
N ARG A 190 21.17 16.53 -12.16
CA ARG A 190 21.78 15.45 -11.36
C ARG A 190 20.81 14.32 -11.01
N TRP A 191 19.67 14.17 -11.68
CA TRP A 191 18.82 13.01 -11.48
C TRP A 191 19.40 11.79 -12.19
N LEU A 192 19.30 10.61 -11.59
CA LEU A 192 19.66 9.38 -12.27
C LEU A 192 18.68 9.15 -13.44
N HIS A 193 19.22 8.97 -14.65
CA HIS A 193 18.43 8.73 -15.85
C HIS A 193 19.17 7.79 -16.80
N GLY A 194 18.52 6.73 -17.26
CA GLY A 194 19.17 5.74 -18.12
C GLY A 194 18.85 4.31 -17.71
N ARG A 195 19.47 3.34 -18.38
CA ARG A 195 19.27 1.91 -18.09
C ARG A 195 20.46 1.39 -17.31
N ARG A 196 20.21 0.78 -16.16
CA ARG A 196 21.24 0.17 -15.30
C ARG A 196 20.71 -1.08 -14.63
N ASN A 197 21.58 -1.88 -14.07
CA ASN A 197 21.15 -2.95 -13.19
C ASN A 197 20.94 -2.42 -11.76
N ILE A 198 20.06 -3.09 -11.02
CA ILE A 198 19.96 -3.00 -9.57
C ILE A 198 20.35 -4.35 -8.97
N VAL A 199 21.02 -4.31 -7.84
CA VAL A 199 21.30 -5.50 -7.04
C VAL A 199 20.30 -5.54 -5.88
N LEU A 200 19.61 -6.66 -5.73
CA LEU A 200 18.83 -6.98 -4.55
C LEU A 200 19.62 -7.97 -3.72
N GLN A 201 19.68 -7.82 -2.40
CA GLN A 201 20.46 -8.70 -1.54
C GLN A 201 19.60 -9.18 -0.39
N SER A 202 19.19 -10.44 -0.40
CA SER A 202 18.33 -10.97 0.65
C SER A 202 19.03 -11.10 2.02
N ASP A 203 18.25 -11.30 3.10
CA ASP A 203 18.78 -11.39 4.48
C ASP A 203 19.81 -12.52 4.66
N ASN A 204 19.77 -13.54 3.80
CA ASN A 204 20.72 -14.66 3.80
C ASN A 204 22.03 -14.33 3.03
N GLY A 205 22.15 -13.12 2.48
CA GLY A 205 23.29 -12.65 1.70
C GLY A 205 23.20 -12.92 0.19
N GLU A 206 22.19 -13.65 -0.29
CA GLU A 206 22.00 -13.96 -1.71
C GLU A 206 21.69 -12.69 -2.51
N GLN A 207 22.44 -12.48 -3.59
CA GLN A 207 22.31 -11.32 -4.46
C GLN A 207 21.59 -11.68 -5.76
N LYS A 208 20.66 -10.84 -6.17
CA LYS A 208 19.93 -10.93 -7.43
C LYS A 208 20.05 -9.61 -8.19
N THR A 209 20.66 -9.69 -9.37
CA THR A 209 20.75 -8.55 -10.29
C THR A 209 19.52 -8.49 -11.19
N LEU A 210 18.92 -7.31 -11.33
CA LEU A 210 17.77 -7.06 -12.19
C LEU A 210 18.02 -5.82 -13.07
N PRO A 211 17.62 -5.83 -14.35
CA PRO A 211 17.64 -4.63 -15.17
C PRO A 211 16.58 -3.64 -14.67
N ALA A 212 16.94 -2.36 -14.66
CA ALA A 212 16.08 -1.25 -14.28
C ALA A 212 16.31 -0.05 -15.22
N THR A 213 15.28 0.77 -15.36
CA THR A 213 15.29 2.02 -16.09
C THR A 213 15.04 3.15 -15.11
N PHE A 214 15.82 4.21 -15.20
CA PHE A 214 15.71 5.40 -14.36
C PHE A 214 15.21 6.57 -15.19
N ILE A 215 14.17 7.24 -14.71
CA ILE A 215 13.64 8.47 -15.32
C ILE A 215 13.44 9.49 -14.21
N ASN A 216 14.12 10.65 -14.27
CA ASN A 216 14.10 11.67 -13.22
C ASN A 216 14.35 11.10 -11.80
N GLY A 217 15.25 10.11 -11.70
CA GLY A 217 15.57 9.42 -10.45
C GLY A 217 14.56 8.37 -9.98
N PHE A 218 13.44 8.14 -10.68
CA PHE A 218 12.51 7.07 -10.32
C PHE A 218 12.90 5.74 -10.96
N THR A 219 12.82 4.66 -10.18
CA THR A 219 13.17 3.29 -10.60
C THR A 219 12.00 2.59 -11.29
N LEU A 220 12.08 2.38 -12.59
CA LEU A 220 11.11 1.64 -13.40
C LEU A 220 11.67 0.25 -13.73
N LEU A 221 10.87 -0.78 -13.54
CA LEU A 221 11.24 -2.18 -13.68
C LEU A 221 10.43 -2.83 -14.80
N GLY A 222 11.04 -3.77 -15.51
CA GLY A 222 10.35 -4.55 -16.55
C GLY A 222 10.01 -3.75 -17.82
N LEU A 223 10.68 -2.62 -18.06
CA LEU A 223 10.64 -1.98 -19.38
C LEU A 223 11.63 -2.67 -20.33
N ALA A 224 11.23 -2.80 -21.60
CA ALA A 224 12.12 -3.30 -22.66
C ALA A 224 13.16 -2.23 -23.08
N ASP A 225 14.26 -2.68 -23.68
CA ASP A 225 15.40 -1.86 -24.10
C ASP A 225 15.31 -1.40 -25.57
N ASN A 226 14.09 -1.23 -26.10
CA ASN A 226 13.89 -0.98 -27.54
C ASN A 226 13.52 0.47 -27.90
N GLY A 227 13.35 1.36 -26.92
CA GLY A 227 12.87 2.74 -27.13
C GLY A 227 13.86 3.82 -26.70
N ASN A 228 13.70 5.05 -27.17
CA ASN A 228 14.47 6.21 -26.67
C ASN A 228 13.84 6.73 -25.37
N LEU A 229 14.57 6.69 -24.26
CA LEU A 229 14.05 7.12 -22.95
C LEU A 229 13.62 8.59 -22.93
N ASP A 230 14.23 9.43 -23.76
CA ASP A 230 13.86 10.85 -23.85
C ASP A 230 12.42 11.04 -24.35
N ASP A 231 11.83 10.06 -25.04
CA ASP A 231 10.44 10.12 -25.47
C ASP A 231 9.45 9.96 -24.30
N LEU A 232 9.91 9.46 -23.15
CA LEU A 232 9.09 9.19 -21.98
C LEU A 232 9.14 10.33 -20.97
N SER A 233 8.03 10.52 -20.25
CA SER A 233 7.97 11.45 -19.12
C SER A 233 7.04 10.94 -18.03
N ILE A 234 7.30 11.37 -16.79
CA ILE A 234 6.49 10.97 -15.64
C ILE A 234 5.42 12.03 -15.40
N VAL A 235 4.15 11.63 -15.47
CA VAL A 235 3.00 12.49 -15.16
C VAL A 235 2.80 12.60 -13.65
N SER A 236 2.88 11.47 -12.96
CA SER A 236 2.72 11.38 -11.50
C SER A 236 3.40 10.12 -10.97
N ALA A 237 4.00 10.20 -9.78
CA ALA A 237 4.66 9.08 -9.12
C ALA A 237 4.45 9.10 -7.60
N ASN A 238 4.38 7.92 -7.02
CA ASN A 238 3.60 7.66 -5.82
C ASN A 238 3.93 6.27 -5.26
N ASN A 239 3.83 6.01 -3.96
CA ASN A 239 4.07 4.66 -3.41
C ASN A 239 2.98 3.62 -3.74
N GLU A 240 1.98 3.97 -4.54
CA GLU A 240 0.97 3.06 -5.07
C GLU A 240 1.21 2.78 -6.56
N ARG A 241 1.63 3.79 -7.35
CA ARG A 241 1.81 3.69 -8.81
C ARG A 241 2.60 4.84 -9.44
N LEU A 242 3.02 4.68 -10.69
CA LEU A 242 3.62 5.70 -11.53
C LEU A 242 2.90 5.74 -12.87
N VAL A 243 2.68 6.93 -13.40
CA VAL A 243 2.05 7.15 -14.70
C VAL A 243 3.06 7.69 -15.68
N LEU A 244 3.30 6.93 -16.73
CA LEU A 244 4.28 7.21 -17.78
C LEU A 244 3.57 7.72 -19.03
N ALA A 245 3.95 8.90 -19.50
CA ALA A 245 3.52 9.49 -20.76
C ALA A 245 4.58 9.29 -21.84
N SER A 246 4.17 9.51 -23.08
CA SER A 246 5.06 9.59 -24.24
C SER A 246 4.82 10.86 -25.05
N ARG A 247 5.91 11.44 -25.55
CA ARG A 247 5.86 12.55 -26.53
C ARG A 247 5.34 12.11 -27.90
N GLN A 248 5.44 10.82 -28.23
CA GLN A 248 5.01 10.25 -29.51
C GLN A 248 3.55 9.75 -29.49
N ASN A 249 2.97 9.58 -28.30
CA ASN A 249 1.59 9.12 -28.13
C ASN A 249 0.89 9.85 -26.98
N LEU A 250 0.41 11.07 -27.28
CA LEU A 250 -0.12 12.01 -26.29
C LEU A 250 -1.46 11.62 -25.65
N GLN A 251 -2.14 10.62 -26.22
CA GLN A 251 -3.48 10.19 -25.77
C GLN A 251 -3.44 8.82 -25.10
N SER A 252 -2.25 8.36 -24.69
CA SER A 252 -2.15 7.13 -23.90
C SER A 252 -1.02 7.20 -22.88
N TRP A 253 -1.18 6.43 -21.80
CA TRP A 253 -0.25 6.38 -20.68
C TRP A 253 -0.10 4.96 -20.19
N MET A 254 1.11 4.58 -19.79
CA MET A 254 1.33 3.32 -19.08
C MET A 254 1.20 3.57 -17.57
N ILE A 255 0.45 2.71 -16.89
CA ILE A 255 0.29 2.74 -15.43
C ILE A 255 1.12 1.60 -14.84
N LEU A 256 2.09 1.95 -14.01
CA LEU A 256 3.02 1.01 -13.39
C LEU A 256 2.71 0.93 -11.88
N PRO A 257 2.24 -0.20 -11.34
CA PRO A 257 2.09 -0.34 -9.89
C PRO A 257 3.44 -0.28 -9.18
N TYR A 258 3.46 0.28 -7.96
CA TYR A 258 4.63 0.24 -7.09
C TYR A 258 4.80 -1.15 -6.48
N ILE A 259 6.02 -1.68 -6.51
CA ILE A 259 6.39 -2.97 -5.94
C ILE A 259 7.31 -2.72 -4.74
N PRO A 260 6.81 -2.75 -3.49
CA PRO A 260 7.62 -2.45 -2.31
C PRO A 260 8.86 -3.34 -2.17
N ALA A 261 8.73 -4.62 -2.50
CA ALA A 261 9.84 -5.58 -2.43
C ALA A 261 11.01 -5.25 -3.37
N LEU A 262 10.79 -4.41 -4.39
CA LEU A 262 11.79 -4.03 -5.38
C LEU A 262 12.12 -2.52 -5.33
N ASN A 263 11.51 -1.77 -4.39
CA ASN A 263 11.60 -0.31 -4.30
C ASN A 263 11.40 0.43 -5.63
N GLY A 264 10.53 -0.07 -6.51
CA GLY A 264 10.36 0.46 -7.86
C GLY A 264 8.98 0.21 -8.45
N TRP A 265 8.70 0.85 -9.58
CA TRP A 265 7.44 0.73 -10.31
C TRP A 265 7.58 -0.26 -11.46
N GLN A 266 6.70 -1.24 -11.54
CA GLN A 266 6.83 -2.32 -12.52
C GLN A 266 5.88 -2.13 -13.70
N ALA A 267 6.43 -2.20 -14.91
CA ALA A 267 5.64 -2.28 -16.13
C ALA A 267 4.97 -3.66 -16.24
N GLN A 268 3.64 -3.67 -16.19
CA GLN A 268 2.82 -4.89 -16.27
C GLN A 268 1.81 -4.85 -17.44
N GLY A 269 1.92 -3.85 -18.32
CA GLY A 269 1.09 -3.75 -19.52
C GLY A 269 -0.29 -3.11 -19.33
N THR A 270 -0.56 -2.43 -18.21
CA THR A 270 -1.79 -1.62 -18.07
C THR A 270 -1.61 -0.27 -18.75
N ILE A 271 -2.47 0.03 -19.71
CA ILE A 271 -2.39 1.23 -20.56
C ILE A 271 -3.72 1.96 -20.50
N ALA A 272 -3.70 3.23 -20.11
CA ALA A 272 -4.83 4.14 -20.27
C ALA A 272 -4.82 4.75 -21.67
N VAL A 273 -5.98 4.81 -22.33
CA VAL A 273 -6.16 5.40 -23.66
C VAL A 273 -7.30 6.41 -23.58
N GLU A 274 -6.97 7.69 -23.79
CA GLU A 274 -7.97 8.75 -23.83
C GLU A 274 -8.79 8.65 -25.11
N MET A 275 -10.09 8.44 -24.95
CA MET A 275 -11.07 8.48 -26.03
C MET A 275 -12.45 8.74 -25.43
N PRO A 276 -13.08 9.88 -25.76
CA PRO A 276 -14.43 10.16 -25.30
C PRO A 276 -15.42 9.10 -25.78
N ALA A 277 -16.35 8.68 -24.91
CA ALA A 277 -17.29 7.60 -25.22
C ALA A 277 -18.16 7.89 -26.46
N LYS A 278 -18.47 9.18 -26.72
CA LYS A 278 -19.16 9.62 -27.93
C LYS A 278 -18.35 9.32 -29.20
N THR A 279 -17.06 9.62 -29.19
CA THR A 279 -16.15 9.34 -30.32
C THR A 279 -15.99 7.85 -30.54
N ALA A 280 -16.00 7.06 -29.46
CA ALA A 280 -15.88 5.61 -29.53
C ALA A 280 -17.10 4.87 -30.11
N GLN A 281 -18.21 5.57 -30.38
CA GLN A 281 -19.32 5.02 -31.17
C GLN A 281 -18.87 4.66 -32.59
N ASN A 282 -17.86 5.35 -33.12
CA ASN A 282 -17.19 4.96 -34.35
C ASN A 282 -16.17 3.85 -34.05
N VAL A 283 -16.59 2.60 -34.30
CA VAL A 283 -15.78 1.40 -34.03
C VAL A 283 -14.45 1.42 -34.80
N LYS A 284 -14.40 1.98 -36.01
CA LYS A 284 -13.18 2.09 -36.81
C LYS A 284 -12.16 3.00 -36.11
N LEU A 285 -12.58 4.20 -35.73
CA LEU A 285 -11.72 5.15 -35.01
C LEU A 285 -11.27 4.60 -33.65
N MET A 286 -12.17 3.93 -32.92
CA MET A 286 -11.84 3.28 -31.66
C MET A 286 -10.75 2.21 -31.83
N ASN A 287 -10.89 1.34 -32.84
CA ASN A 287 -9.91 0.29 -33.11
C ASN A 287 -8.57 0.86 -33.58
N GLU A 288 -8.57 1.91 -34.41
CA GLU A 288 -7.35 2.60 -34.85
C GLU A 288 -6.59 3.22 -33.67
N GLN A 289 -7.30 3.86 -32.73
CA GLN A 289 -6.70 4.44 -31.52
C GLN A 289 -6.13 3.37 -30.60
N LEU A 290 -6.88 2.29 -30.35
CA LEU A 290 -6.41 1.16 -29.54
C LEU A 290 -5.20 0.48 -30.17
N LYS A 291 -5.20 0.29 -31.49
CA LYS A 291 -4.07 -0.26 -32.22
C LYS A 291 -2.84 0.64 -32.10
N ARG A 292 -2.99 1.96 -32.30
CA ARG A 292 -1.90 2.92 -32.14
C ARG A 292 -1.28 2.88 -30.74
N ALA A 293 -2.11 2.89 -29.70
CA ALA A 293 -1.65 2.78 -28.32
C ALA A 293 -0.93 1.45 -28.07
N ARG A 294 -1.53 0.33 -28.51
CA ARG A 294 -0.95 -1.01 -28.36
C ARG A 294 0.40 -1.11 -29.05
N ASP A 295 0.49 -0.73 -30.32
CA ASP A 295 1.72 -0.81 -31.12
C ASP A 295 2.84 0.02 -30.46
N TYR A 296 2.51 1.23 -30.01
CA TYR A 296 3.48 2.10 -29.34
C TYR A 296 4.03 1.48 -28.04
N TRP A 297 3.15 1.07 -27.13
CA TRP A 297 3.56 0.54 -25.82
C TRP A 297 4.13 -0.88 -25.90
N THR A 298 3.90 -1.62 -26.99
CA THR A 298 4.53 -2.93 -27.24
C THR A 298 6.04 -2.82 -27.25
N ALA A 299 6.60 -1.76 -27.83
CA ALA A 299 8.06 -1.56 -27.87
C ALA A 299 8.68 -1.38 -26.48
N TRP A 300 7.88 -0.96 -25.49
CA TRP A 300 8.31 -0.69 -24.11
C TRP A 300 8.09 -1.88 -23.17
N LEU A 301 7.45 -2.95 -23.62
CA LEU A 301 7.13 -4.12 -22.82
C LEU A 301 7.93 -5.34 -23.29
N PRO A 302 8.37 -6.22 -22.37
CA PRO A 302 8.97 -7.49 -22.73
C PRO A 302 8.03 -8.35 -23.56
N ALA A 303 8.62 -9.22 -24.41
CA ALA A 303 7.85 -10.18 -25.19
C ALA A 303 6.97 -11.06 -24.27
N GLY A 304 5.71 -11.25 -24.66
CA GLY A 304 4.75 -12.07 -23.92
C GLY A 304 3.96 -11.35 -22.82
N VAL A 305 4.28 -10.09 -22.49
CA VAL A 305 3.45 -9.30 -21.57
C VAL A 305 2.14 -8.92 -22.24
N ARG A 306 1.03 -9.38 -21.66
CA ARG A 306 -0.31 -9.04 -22.14
C ARG A 306 -0.66 -7.59 -21.80
N GLN A 307 -1.20 -6.87 -22.79
CA GLN A 307 -1.61 -5.48 -22.61
C GLN A 307 -3.08 -5.37 -22.26
N ARG A 308 -3.39 -4.62 -21.20
CA ARG A 308 -4.74 -4.27 -20.78
C ARG A 308 -4.97 -2.79 -21.06
N LEU A 309 -5.75 -2.50 -22.10
CA LEU A 309 -6.09 -1.14 -22.52
C LEU A 309 -7.40 -0.70 -21.86
N LEU A 310 -7.34 0.41 -21.14
CA LEU A 310 -8.44 1.06 -20.44
C LEU A 310 -8.85 2.29 -21.24
N LEU A 311 -10.04 2.30 -21.85
CA LEU A 311 -10.55 3.50 -22.51
C LEU A 311 -11.17 4.42 -21.46
N ILE A 312 -10.63 5.63 -21.37
CA ILE A 312 -10.99 6.65 -20.40
C ILE A 312 -11.46 7.92 -21.10
N GLU A 313 -12.31 8.70 -20.43
CA GLU A 313 -12.66 10.04 -20.90
C GLU A 313 -11.48 11.01 -20.79
N THR A 314 -10.76 10.94 -19.66
CA THR A 314 -9.56 11.74 -19.39
C THR A 314 -8.74 11.12 -18.27
N LEU A 315 -7.42 11.27 -18.29
CA LEU A 315 -6.56 10.78 -17.22
C LEU A 315 -6.78 11.56 -15.92
N GLN A 316 -6.78 10.87 -14.77
CA GLN A 316 -6.94 11.47 -13.44
C GLN A 316 -5.70 11.21 -12.56
N PRO A 317 -4.54 11.86 -12.80
CA PRO A 317 -3.28 11.56 -12.12
C PRO A 317 -3.33 11.65 -10.59
N GLN A 318 -4.25 12.46 -10.06
CA GLN A 318 -4.47 12.68 -8.64
C GLN A 318 -5.14 11.50 -7.90
N LEU A 319 -5.66 10.51 -8.62
CA LEU A 319 -6.35 9.36 -8.02
C LEU A 319 -5.43 8.15 -7.91
N ARG A 320 -5.67 7.31 -6.89
CA ARG A 320 -5.00 6.01 -6.70
C ARG A 320 -5.12 5.12 -7.93
N ASP A 321 -6.28 5.14 -8.58
CA ASP A 321 -6.45 4.60 -9.92
C ASP A 321 -6.69 5.77 -10.89
N PRO A 322 -5.68 6.17 -11.67
CA PRO A 322 -5.81 7.32 -12.57
C PRO A 322 -6.69 7.03 -13.80
N ALA A 323 -7.13 5.78 -13.98
CA ALA A 323 -8.05 5.33 -15.01
C ALA A 323 -9.38 4.84 -14.43
N ALA A 324 -9.75 5.25 -13.20
CA ALA A 324 -10.99 4.83 -12.54
C ALA A 324 -12.27 5.18 -13.31
N ASN A 325 -12.19 6.19 -14.17
CA ASN A 325 -13.26 6.58 -15.09
C ASN A 325 -13.29 5.75 -16.39
N ALA A 326 -12.55 4.64 -16.45
CA ALA A 326 -12.55 3.76 -17.61
C ALA A 326 -13.96 3.22 -17.87
N TRP A 327 -14.50 3.53 -19.03
CA TRP A 327 -15.83 3.11 -19.44
C TRP A 327 -15.77 1.81 -20.25
N LYS A 328 -14.58 1.35 -20.64
CA LYS A 328 -14.37 0.09 -21.36
C LYS A 328 -12.95 -0.45 -21.21
N THR A 329 -12.81 -1.76 -21.17
CA THR A 329 -11.53 -2.46 -21.12
C THR A 329 -11.35 -3.36 -22.34
N ARG A 330 -10.11 -3.46 -22.83
CA ARG A 330 -9.67 -4.36 -23.90
C ARG A 330 -8.38 -5.05 -23.49
N GLU A 331 -8.24 -6.30 -23.89
CA GLU A 331 -7.05 -7.12 -23.61
C GLU A 331 -6.35 -7.56 -24.88
#